data_AF-A0A2N1G808-F1
#
_entry.id   AF-A0A2N1G808-F1
#
_cell.length_a   1.000
_cell.length_b   1.000
_cell.length_c   1.000
_cell.angle_alpha   90.00
_cell.angle_beta   90.00
_cell.angle_gamma   90.00
#
_symmetry.space_group_name_H-M   'P 1'
#
loop_
_entity.id
_entity.type
_entity.pdbx_description
1 polymer ?
#
loop_
_entity_poly.entity_id
_entity_poly.type
_entity_poly.pdbx_seq_one_letter_code
_entity_poly.pdbx_strand_id
1 'polypeptide(L)' 'MRLRPVILNLRSNALKFTSKVKISLNILMVSEDRKSIAIEFLITVTGIGIAQDNVEQIFKNFE' A
#
# COMPACT_ATOMS: atom_id res chain seq x y z
N MET A 1 2.43 -12.20 8.34
CA MET A 1 2.29 -10.97 7.52
C MET A 1 3.32 -9.93 7.97
N ARG A 2 3.94 -9.17 7.06
CA ARG A 2 4.94 -8.14 7.41
C ARG A 2 4.46 -6.74 6.97
N LEU A 3 3.66 -6.07 7.79
CA LEU A 3 3.10 -4.74 7.47
C LEU A 3 4.17 -3.62 7.45
N ARG A 4 5.14 -3.70 8.37
CA ARG A 4 6.24 -2.73 8.50
C ARG A 4 7.04 -2.54 7.19
N PRO A 5 7.56 -3.60 6.54
CA PRO A 5 8.28 -3.43 5.28
C PRO A 5 7.39 -2.93 4.13
N VAL A 6 6.10 -3.26 4.11
CA VAL A 6 5.15 -2.69 3.13
C VAL A 6 5.06 -1.18 3.30
N ILE A 7 4.85 -0.69 4.51
CA ILE A 7 4.74 0.75 4.80
C ILE A 7 6.06 1.48 4.46
N LEU A 8 7.21 0.89 4.78
CA LEU A 8 8.51 1.47 4.46
C LEU A 8 8.74 1.59 2.94
N ASN A 9 8.34 0.58 2.17
CA ASN A 9 8.40 0.62 0.70
C ASN A 9 7.45 1.68 0.11
N LEU A 10 6.24 1.79 0.64
CA LEU A 10 5.30 2.81 0.16
C LEU A 10 5.81 4.22 0.47
N ARG A 11 6.43 4.43 1.64
CA ARG A 11 7.05 5.72 2.00
C ARG A 11 8.22 6.07 1.08
N SER A 12 9.13 5.13 0.82
CA SER A 12 10.28 5.39 -0.05
C SER A 12 9.84 5.68 -1.48
N ASN A 13 8.82 4.96 -1.99
CA ASN A 13 8.25 5.23 -3.30
C ASN A 13 7.58 6.60 -3.36
N ALA A 14 6.81 6.98 -2.34
CA ALA A 14 6.14 8.28 -2.32
C ALA A 14 7.13 9.47 -2.32
N LEU A 15 8.20 9.38 -1.52
CA LEU A 15 9.24 10.42 -1.44
C LEU A 15 10.06 10.57 -2.72
N LYS A 16 10.17 9.53 -3.55
CA LYS A 16 10.82 9.62 -4.87
C LYS A 16 10.08 10.56 -5.82
N PHE A 17 8.76 10.72 -5.64
CA PHE A 17 7.91 11.38 -6.64
C PHE A 17 7.20 12.64 -6.13
N THR A 18 7.22 12.94 -4.84
CA THR A 18 6.66 14.19 -4.30
C THR A 18 7.38 14.64 -3.02
N SER A 19 7.56 15.96 -2.88
CA SER A 19 8.16 16.59 -1.70
C SER A 19 7.22 16.66 -0.50
N LYS A 20 5.91 16.52 -0.72
CA LYS A 20 4.89 16.39 0.33
C LYS A 20 4.12 15.08 0.12
N VAL A 21 4.21 14.20 1.09
CA VAL A 21 3.51 12.91 1.11
C VAL A 21 2.59 12.85 2.32
N LYS A 22 1.34 12.45 2.11
CA LYS A 22 0.44 11.95 3.13
C LYS A 22 0.21 10.47 2.88
N ILE A 23 0.44 9.66 3.91
CA ILE A 23 0.11 8.23 3.93
C ILE A 23 -1.03 8.06 4.93
N SER A 24 -2.04 7.26 4.59
CA SER A 24 -3.16 6.91 5.46
C SER A 24 -3.35 5.41 5.44
N LEU A 25 -3.46 4.81 6.62
CA LEU A 25 -3.74 3.38 6.80
C LEU A 25 -5.14 3.25 7.42
N ASN A 26 -6.02 2.54 6.73
CA ASN A 26 -7.31 2.14 7.25
C ASN A 26 -7.30 0.61 7.46
N ILE A 27 -7.80 0.17 8.61
CA ILE A 27 -7.86 -1.24 9.00
C ILE A 27 -9.31 -1.55 9.31
N LEU A 28 -9.88 -2.49 8.58
CA LEU A 28 -11.29 -2.86 8.70
C LEU A 28 -11.40 -4.37 8.90
N MET A 29 -12.24 -4.79 9.84
CA MET A 29 -12.70 -6.18 9.88
C MET A 29 -13.79 -6.33 8.83
N VAL A 30 -13.56 -7.17 7.83
CA VAL A 30 -14.49 -7.35 6.71
C VAL A 30 -15.38 -8.58 6.89
N SER A 31 -14.92 -9.57 7.66
CA SER A 31 -15.75 -10.69 8.10
C SER A 31 -15.14 -11.40 9.31
N GLU A 32 -16.00 -12.06 10.08
CA GLU A 32 -15.63 -12.95 11.17
C GLU A 32 -16.50 -14.20 11.11
N ASP A 33 -15.87 -15.37 11.27
CA ASP A 33 -16.53 -16.65 11.48
C ASP A 33 -15.92 -17.37 12.69
N ARG A 34 -16.44 -18.55 13.05
CA ARG A 34 -16.01 -19.29 14.25
C ARG A 34 -14.52 -19.67 14.28
N LYS A 35 -13.83 -19.65 13.15
CA LYS A 35 -12.44 -20.11 12.98
C LYS A 35 -11.52 -19.02 12.42
N SER A 36 -12.06 -17.96 11.82
CA SER A 36 -11.24 -16.96 11.14
C SER A 36 -11.82 -15.55 11.20
N ILE A 37 -10.92 -14.57 11.16
CA ILE A 37 -11.24 -13.15 11.02
C ILE A 37 -10.51 -12.66 9.77
N ALA A 38 -11.24 -12.00 8.88
CA ALA A 38 -10.68 -11.31 7.73
C ALA A 38 -10.50 -9.83 8.06
N ILE A 39 -9.26 -9.35 7.95
CA ILE A 39 -8.89 -7.96 8.14
C ILE A 39 -8.40 -7.40 6.81
N GLU A 40 -9.00 -6.31 6.36
CA GLU A 40 -8.55 -5.52 5.23
C GLU A 40 -7.61 -4.41 5.70
N PHE A 41 -6.50 -4.24 4.97
CA PHE A 41 -5.56 -3.15 5.16
C PHE A 41 -5.56 -2.28 3.90
N LEU A 42 -6.17 -1.11 3.99
CA LEU A 42 -6.19 -0.13 2.91
C LEU A 42 -5.14 0.94 3.18
N ILE A 43 -4.15 1.05 2.30
CA ILE A 43 -3.10 2.06 2.40
C ILE A 43 -3.25 3.05 1.25
N THR A 44 -3.49 4.31 1.59
CA THR A 44 -3.60 5.42 0.63
C THR A 44 -2.38 6.31 0.73
N VAL A 45 -1.81 6.70 -0.41
CA VAL A 45 -0.65 7.59 -0.49
C VAL A 45 -0.99 8.73 -1.46
N THR A 46 -0.62 9.97 -1.12
CA THR A 46 -0.67 11.11 -2.05
C THR A 46 0.61 11.19 -2.87
N GLY A 47 0.49 11.35 -4.20
CA GLY A 47 1.62 11.55 -5.10
C GLY A 47 1.13 11.91 -6.51
N ILE A 48 2.05 11.93 -7.47
CA ILE A 48 1.76 12.24 -8.89
C ILE A 48 0.86 11.21 -9.59
N GLY A 49 0.54 10.10 -8.91
CA GLY A 49 -0.18 8.96 -9.48
C GLY A 49 0.76 7.96 -10.14
N ILE A 50 0.18 6.90 -10.70
CA ILE A 50 0.86 5.88 -11.49
C ILE A 50 0.17 5.88 -12.85
N ALA A 51 0.94 6.02 -13.93
CA ALA A 51 0.39 5.89 -15.28
C ALA A 51 -0.24 4.49 -15.43
N GLN A 52 -1.39 4.40 -16.11
CA GLN A 52 -2.15 3.15 -16.23
C GLN A 52 -1.29 1.98 -16.72
N ASP A 53 -0.45 2.25 -17.73
CA ASP A 53 0.45 1.26 -18.35
C ASP A 53 1.55 0.76 -17.39
N ASN A 54 1.83 1.50 -16.32
CA ASN A 54 2.83 1.15 -15.32
C ASN A 54 2.23 0.38 -14.13
N VAL A 55 0.90 0.29 -14.00
CA VAL A 55 0.25 -0.38 -12.87
C VAL A 55 0.59 -1.87 -12.83
N GLU A 56 0.69 -2.54 -13.97
CA GLU A 56 1.09 -3.96 -14.00
C GLU A 56 2.56 -4.17 -13.64
N GLN A 57 3.40 -3.15 -13.83
CA GLN A 57 4.84 -3.27 -13.58
C GLN A 57 5.20 -3.12 -12.10
N ILE A 58 4.37 -2.46 -11.28
CA ILE A 58 4.68 -2.25 -9.85
C ILE A 58 4.69 -3.54 -9.03
N PHE A 59 4.11 -4.62 -9.55
CA PHE A 59 4.09 -5.95 -8.93
C PHE A 59 5.20 -6.87 -9.45
N LYS A 60 5.99 -6.43 -10.44
CA LYS A 60 7.18 -7.16 -10.85
C LYS A 60 8.29 -6.94 -9.82
N ASN A 61 9.11 -7.97 -9.59
CA ASN A 61 10.29 -7.82 -8.75
C ASN A 61 11.23 -6.78 -9.37
N PHE A 62 11.85 -5.95 -8.52
CA PHE A 62 12.96 -5.10 -8.95
C PHE A 62 14.15 -6.02 -9.29
N GLU A 63 14.61 -5.99 -10.55
CA GLU A 63 15.90 -6.57 -10.96
C GLU A 63 17.08 -5.73 -10.42
#